data_AF-A0A417IDA3-F1
#
_entry.id   AF-A0A417IDA3-F1
#
_cell.length_a   1.000
_cell.length_b   1.000
_cell.length_c   1.000
_cell.angle_alpha   90.00
_cell.angle_beta   90.00
_cell.angle_gamma   90.00
#
_symmetry.space_group_name_H-M   'P 1'
#
loop_
_entity.id
_entity.type
_entity.pdbx_description
1 polymer ?
#
loop_
_entity_poly.entity_id
_entity_poly.type
_entity_poly.pdbx_seq_one_letter_code
_entity_poly.pdbx_strand_id
1 'polypeptide(L)'
;MKKLGKYGKKVSCVVIGMLCAAAIGACGSTQSGSQDEKDVRNDISVYEEGADLEGTLTYGTLFIEPQTQHMIDLFMKEHPGVKIETKVVFDNDVTDEQYNEGLNTLLTELASDQRADIYDATYLPSEIKTKGSGYFEDLNQYIDADPNFNRDDYYDNILRAAEVDGKLYQIPEGFYYVMLRLNRNITDELNYEVPDEMDINDLYELYQQAKPIADDDFTIDVQNNIYVFLPMTEDRAYLKKEEVNFDSENYVDFLRKMQELYQYQPSYATHAFMDIKSFSGKSVLLNTFTNLLEGSPSGMFEETDTATKPILLKSTDGKIPFWRIGEDFSMSSGCKDKALAWEFIKFCIGQKQFEFEDANSDSYYRNFFTYGSMLNKENTRQLVAYQLENDDDTAEKWEAYNEKVSAKAFRDLQLDSILTEIRNECMEQKITPEECAKLFQQRAELYVNE
;
A
#
# COMPACT_ATOMS: atom_id res chain seq x y z
N MET A 1 -43.26 33.91 -36.77
CA MET A 1 -44.63 33.52 -37.19
C MET A 1 -44.69 31.99 -37.30
N LYS A 2 -45.65 31.34 -36.59
CA LYS A 2 -46.47 30.16 -37.00
C LYS A 2 -45.82 29.15 -37.98
N LYS A 3 -45.76 27.82 -37.79
CA LYS A 3 -46.63 26.77 -37.21
C LYS A 3 -45.82 25.45 -37.36
N LEU A 4 -45.71 24.55 -36.37
CA LEU A 4 -46.64 23.47 -35.98
C LEU A 4 -47.22 22.57 -37.10
N GLY A 5 -46.84 21.28 -37.04
CA GLY A 5 -47.70 20.11 -37.24
C GLY A 5 -47.60 19.38 -38.60
N LYS A 6 -47.86 18.07 -38.75
CA LYS A 6 -48.27 16.97 -37.86
C LYS A 6 -48.53 15.72 -38.75
N TYR A 7 -48.56 14.51 -38.16
CA TYR A 7 -49.07 13.21 -38.66
C TYR A 7 -48.16 12.35 -39.57
N GLY A 8 -48.03 11.02 -39.40
CA GLY A 8 -48.61 10.06 -38.44
C GLY A 8 -48.94 8.70 -39.10
N LYS A 9 -48.67 7.59 -38.39
CA LYS A 9 -49.32 6.23 -38.38
C LYS A 9 -48.36 5.25 -37.68
N LYS A 10 -48.56 4.71 -36.46
CA LYS A 10 -49.62 3.91 -35.78
C LYS A 10 -49.83 2.48 -36.31
N VAL A 11 -49.46 1.50 -35.47
CA VAL A 11 -50.02 0.13 -35.23
C VAL A 11 -49.62 -0.19 -33.76
N SER A 12 -50.44 -0.17 -32.67
CA SER A 12 -51.62 -0.97 -32.22
C SER A 12 -51.35 -2.48 -32.14
N CYS A 13 -51.61 -3.29 -31.11
CA CYS A 13 -52.28 -3.30 -29.79
C CYS A 13 -51.67 -4.54 -29.04
N VAL A 14 -51.79 -4.79 -27.72
CA VAL A 14 -52.99 -5.15 -26.95
C VAL A 14 -52.58 -5.23 -25.47
N VAL A 15 -53.40 -4.66 -24.59
CA VAL A 15 -53.40 -4.85 -23.13
C VAL A 15 -54.54 -5.81 -22.79
N ILE A 16 -54.29 -6.76 -21.88
CA ILE A 16 -55.33 -7.40 -21.08
C ILE A 16 -54.89 -7.28 -19.62
N GLY A 17 -55.68 -6.55 -18.83
CA GLY A 17 -55.57 -6.48 -17.39
C GLY A 17 -56.49 -7.50 -16.71
N MET A 18 -56.19 -7.78 -15.45
CA MET A 18 -57.17 -8.24 -14.48
C MET A 18 -56.96 -7.48 -13.17
N LEU A 19 -58.07 -6.92 -12.71
CA LEU A 19 -58.27 -6.03 -11.57
C LEU A 19 -59.20 -6.76 -10.58
N CYS A 20 -59.26 -6.23 -9.35
CA CYS A 20 -60.24 -6.48 -8.27
C CYS A 20 -59.72 -7.38 -7.14
N ALA A 21 -59.88 -7.06 -5.85
CA ALA A 21 -60.50 -5.91 -5.18
C ALA A 21 -60.01 -5.83 -3.72
N ALA A 22 -60.13 -4.64 -3.15
CA ALA A 22 -59.84 -4.34 -1.75
C ALA A 22 -60.83 -4.98 -0.77
N ALA A 23 -60.33 -5.32 0.42
CA ALA A 23 -61.13 -5.37 1.64
C ALA A 23 -60.35 -4.68 2.77
N ILE A 24 -60.90 -3.57 3.25
CA ILE A 24 -60.52 -2.91 4.50
C ILE A 24 -61.16 -3.70 5.64
N GLY A 25 -60.34 -4.16 6.59
CA GLY A 25 -60.77 -4.78 7.83
C GLY A 25 -59.75 -4.48 8.93
N ALA A 26 -60.17 -3.68 9.90
CA ALA A 26 -59.42 -3.34 11.09
C ALA A 26 -59.36 -4.50 12.10
N CYS A 27 -58.38 -4.41 13.00
CA CYS A 27 -58.16 -5.17 14.24
C CYS A 27 -57.49 -6.56 14.14
N GLY A 28 -56.33 -6.70 14.78
CA GLY A 28 -55.77 -8.00 15.14
C GLY A 28 -54.26 -8.00 15.29
N SER A 29 -53.80 -7.73 16.50
CA SER A 29 -52.42 -7.87 16.98
C SER A 29 -51.81 -9.26 16.70
N THR A 30 -50.68 -9.32 15.98
CA THR A 30 -49.56 -10.21 16.36
C THR A 30 -48.26 -9.81 15.66
N GLN A 31 -47.23 -9.73 16.50
CA GLN A 31 -45.82 -9.46 16.24
C GLN A 31 -45.18 -10.55 15.35
N SER A 32 -44.49 -10.15 14.28
CA SER A 32 -43.30 -10.89 13.80
C SER A 32 -42.31 -9.85 13.26
N GLY A 33 -41.28 -9.57 14.05
CA GLY A 33 -40.25 -8.58 13.71
C GLY A 33 -39.41 -9.04 12.53
N SER A 34 -39.29 -8.17 11.53
CA SER A 34 -38.10 -8.10 10.69
C SER A 34 -36.92 -7.74 11.60
N GLN A 35 -35.85 -8.52 11.56
CA GLN A 35 -34.56 -8.08 12.06
C GLN A 35 -34.09 -6.97 11.13
N ASP A 36 -34.30 -5.73 11.55
CA ASP A 36 -33.54 -4.59 11.07
C ASP A 36 -32.06 -4.86 11.40
N GLU A 37 -31.19 -4.76 10.40
CA GLU A 37 -29.76 -4.51 10.60
C GLU A 37 -29.66 -3.27 11.50
N LYS A 38 -29.35 -3.50 12.77
CA LYS A 38 -28.95 -2.42 13.67
C LYS A 38 -27.64 -1.87 13.15
N ASP A 39 -27.72 -0.64 12.67
CA ASP A 39 -26.62 0.30 12.55
C ASP A 39 -25.74 0.21 13.82
N VAL A 40 -24.53 -0.34 13.70
CA VAL A 40 -23.55 -0.53 14.80
C VAL A 40 -22.80 0.79 15.09
N ARG A 41 -23.35 1.94 14.69
CA ARG A 41 -22.75 3.27 14.88
C ARG A 41 -22.87 3.85 16.30
N ASN A 42 -23.34 3.10 17.29
CA ASN A 42 -23.54 3.63 18.65
C ASN A 42 -22.50 3.09 19.63
N ASP A 43 -21.74 4.04 20.21
CA ASP A 43 -20.75 3.98 21.31
C ASP A 43 -19.25 3.85 20.94
N ILE A 44 -18.79 4.42 19.82
CA ILE A 44 -17.37 4.78 19.69
C ILE A 44 -17.08 6.02 20.55
N SER A 45 -16.16 5.89 21.50
CA SER A 45 -15.70 6.98 22.36
C SER A 45 -14.43 7.58 21.79
N VAL A 46 -14.40 8.91 21.71
CA VAL A 46 -13.25 9.73 21.30
C VAL A 46 -13.04 10.84 22.33
N TYR A 47 -11.84 11.39 22.43
CA TYR A 47 -11.58 12.53 23.31
C TYR A 47 -12.09 13.83 22.66
N GLU A 48 -12.56 14.76 23.49
CA GLU A 48 -12.81 16.14 23.04
C GLU A 48 -11.48 16.85 22.76
N GLU A 49 -11.51 17.84 21.87
CA GLU A 49 -10.32 18.61 21.51
C GLU A 49 -9.70 19.27 22.75
N GLY A 50 -8.40 19.04 22.98
CA GLY A 50 -7.68 19.63 24.10
C GLY A 50 -7.99 19.03 25.48
N ALA A 51 -8.68 17.89 25.54
CA ALA A 51 -8.87 17.16 26.79
C ALA A 51 -7.53 16.65 27.35
N ASP A 52 -7.39 16.66 28.68
CA ASP A 52 -6.26 16.05 29.36
C ASP A 52 -6.34 14.52 29.20
N LEU A 53 -5.33 13.93 28.55
CA LEU A 53 -5.25 12.49 28.36
C LEU A 53 -4.63 11.82 29.58
N GLU A 54 -5.24 10.74 30.05
CA GLU A 54 -4.73 9.91 31.15
C GLU A 54 -5.00 8.43 30.92
N GLY A 55 -4.05 7.57 31.33
CA GLY A 55 -4.21 6.13 31.23
C GLY A 55 -2.92 5.38 30.93
N THR A 56 -3.03 4.06 30.79
CA THR A 56 -1.91 3.20 30.40
C THR A 56 -2.28 2.40 29.16
N LEU A 57 -1.42 2.46 28.15
CA LEU A 57 -1.48 1.61 26.96
C LEU A 57 -0.28 0.68 26.91
N THR A 58 -0.43 -0.41 26.16
CA THR A 58 0.65 -1.32 25.79
C THR A 58 0.86 -1.31 24.27
N TYR A 59 2.13 -1.21 23.84
CA TYR A 59 2.52 -1.21 22.43
C TYR A 59 3.32 -2.49 22.11
N GLY A 60 2.77 -3.37 21.27
CA GLY A 60 3.40 -4.63 20.88
C GLY A 60 4.12 -4.54 19.53
N THR A 61 5.38 -4.97 19.48
CA THR A 61 6.13 -5.07 18.21
C THR A 61 7.25 -6.11 18.30
N LEU A 62 7.70 -6.64 17.17
CA LEU A 62 8.91 -7.45 17.14
C LEU A 62 10.16 -6.63 17.43
N PHE A 63 10.24 -5.45 16.81
CA PHE A 63 11.35 -4.53 16.93
C PHE A 63 10.79 -3.12 16.95
N ILE A 64 11.28 -2.28 17.85
CA ILE A 64 10.87 -0.88 17.88
C ILE A 64 11.89 -0.03 17.14
N GLU A 65 11.43 0.59 16.06
CA GLU A 65 12.25 1.51 15.32
C GLU A 65 12.55 2.77 16.16
N PRO A 66 13.74 3.39 16.02
CA PRO A 66 14.09 4.59 16.78
C PRO A 66 13.09 5.74 16.64
N GLN A 67 12.51 5.93 15.45
CA GLN A 67 11.47 6.95 15.23
C GLN A 67 10.19 6.67 16.03
N THR A 68 9.81 5.40 16.16
CA THR A 68 8.60 4.98 16.86
C THR A 68 8.75 5.16 18.36
N GLN A 69 9.91 4.78 18.90
CA GLN A 69 10.24 5.07 20.30
C GLN A 69 10.22 6.58 20.58
N HIS A 70 10.74 7.40 19.65
CA HIS A 70 10.68 8.85 19.78
C HIS A 70 9.24 9.38 19.82
N MET A 71 8.36 8.88 18.94
CA MET A 71 6.94 9.26 18.93
C MET A 71 6.23 8.88 20.23
N ILE A 72 6.52 7.70 20.78
CA ILE A 72 6.01 7.27 22.10
C ILE A 72 6.48 8.22 23.20
N ASP A 73 7.77 8.55 23.23
CA ASP A 73 8.35 9.44 24.25
C ASP A 73 7.78 10.87 24.15
N LEU A 74 7.61 11.37 22.93
CA LEU A 74 7.03 12.70 22.68
C LEU A 74 5.56 12.75 23.13
N PHE A 75 4.76 11.73 22.80
CA PHE A 75 3.38 11.65 23.23
C PHE A 75 3.24 11.64 24.76
N MET A 76 4.04 10.83 25.47
CA MET A 76 4.04 10.81 26.95
C MET A 76 4.55 12.13 27.56
N LYS A 77 5.44 12.84 26.87
CA LYS A 77 5.93 14.16 27.30
C LYS A 77 4.84 15.23 27.17
N GLU A 78 4.08 15.21 26.07
CA GLU A 78 2.97 16.12 25.82
C GLU A 78 1.74 15.81 26.69
N HIS A 79 1.59 14.54 27.08
CA HIS A 79 0.51 14.06 27.93
C HIS A 79 1.04 13.33 29.18
N PRO A 80 1.48 14.06 30.23
CA PRO A 80 2.09 13.46 31.43
C PRO A 80 1.21 12.49 32.23
N GLY A 81 -0.10 12.47 31.98
CA GLY A 81 -1.05 11.51 32.56
C GLY A 81 -1.06 10.15 31.86
N VAL A 82 -0.40 10.05 30.70
CA VAL A 82 -0.36 8.85 29.87
C VAL A 82 0.94 8.08 30.08
N LYS A 83 0.83 6.75 30.12
CA LYS A 83 1.95 5.84 30.09
C LYS A 83 1.79 4.84 28.94
N ILE A 84 2.82 4.68 28.13
CA ILE A 84 2.88 3.62 27.11
C ILE A 84 3.97 2.63 27.50
N GLU A 85 3.58 1.36 27.68
CA GLU A 85 4.50 0.26 27.98
C GLU A 85 4.78 -0.54 26.71
N THR A 86 6.02 -0.53 26.25
CA THR A 86 6.44 -1.26 25.04
C THR A 86 6.73 -2.72 25.36
N LYS A 87 6.17 -3.63 24.56
CA LYS A 87 6.46 -5.06 24.53
C LYS A 87 7.24 -5.37 23.25
N VAL A 88 8.55 -5.24 23.33
CA VAL A 88 9.48 -5.49 22.23
C VAL A 88 10.00 -6.92 22.34
N VAL A 89 10.01 -7.66 21.23
CA VAL A 89 10.48 -9.05 21.21
C VAL A 89 12.00 -9.14 21.06
N PHE A 90 12.62 -8.23 20.27
CA PHE A 90 14.06 -8.18 20.05
C PHE A 90 14.62 -6.76 20.17
N ASP A 91 15.79 -6.64 20.81
CA ASP A 91 16.49 -5.36 20.97
C ASP A 91 17.60 -5.13 19.91
N ASN A 92 18.00 -6.15 19.15
CA ASN A 92 19.15 -6.13 18.23
C ASN A 92 18.96 -7.10 17.05
N ASP A 93 19.93 -7.15 16.13
CA ASP A 93 20.03 -8.17 15.08
C ASP A 93 19.86 -9.59 15.65
N VAL A 94 18.94 -10.34 15.03
CA VAL A 94 18.59 -11.71 15.40
C VAL A 94 18.85 -12.68 14.26
N THR A 95 19.07 -13.95 14.58
CA THR A 95 19.09 -15.01 13.56
C THR A 95 17.69 -15.26 13.00
N ASP A 96 17.58 -15.88 11.82
CA ASP A 96 16.28 -16.26 11.24
C ASP A 96 15.45 -17.15 12.17
N GLU A 97 16.11 -18.03 12.95
CA GLU A 97 15.45 -18.88 13.95
C GLU A 97 14.86 -18.04 15.08
N GLN A 98 15.66 -17.13 15.65
CA GLN A 98 15.20 -16.22 16.70
C GLN A 98 14.06 -15.34 16.20
N TYR A 99 14.17 -14.80 14.98
CA TYR A 99 13.13 -14.02 14.33
C TYR A 99 11.79 -14.78 14.28
N ASN A 100 11.81 -16.03 13.80
CA ASN A 100 10.62 -16.88 13.71
C ASN A 100 10.03 -17.21 15.10
N GLU A 101 10.87 -17.48 16.10
CA GLU A 101 10.41 -17.71 17.47
C GLU A 101 9.72 -16.48 18.07
N GLY A 102 10.29 -15.30 17.84
CA GLY A 102 9.68 -14.06 18.34
C GLY A 102 8.41 -13.67 17.59
N LEU A 103 8.35 -13.88 16.28
CA LEU A 103 7.11 -13.77 15.52
C LEU A 103 6.03 -14.67 16.11
N ASN A 104 6.31 -15.96 16.32
CA ASN A 104 5.36 -16.89 16.93
C ASN A 104 4.93 -16.46 18.34
N THR A 105 5.82 -15.87 19.12
CA THR A 105 5.51 -15.32 20.44
C THR A 105 4.53 -14.15 20.35
N LEU A 106 4.78 -13.18 19.46
CA LEU A 106 3.91 -12.03 19.23
C LEU A 106 2.52 -12.48 18.75
N LEU A 107 2.45 -13.48 17.87
CA LEU A 107 1.18 -14.04 17.39
C LEU A 107 0.40 -14.80 18.45
N THR A 108 1.11 -15.56 19.30
CA THR A 108 0.49 -16.24 20.44
C THR A 108 -0.09 -15.22 21.42
N GLU A 109 0.62 -14.11 21.66
CA GLU A 109 0.11 -13.04 22.50
C GLU A 109 -1.13 -12.37 21.89
N LEU A 110 -1.09 -12.04 20.59
CA LEU A 110 -2.22 -11.46 19.86
C LEU A 110 -3.49 -12.33 19.94
N ALA A 111 -3.32 -13.65 19.86
CA ALA A 111 -4.41 -14.62 19.98
C ALA A 111 -4.92 -14.82 21.42
N SER A 112 -4.24 -14.26 22.42
CA SER A 112 -4.55 -14.43 23.84
C SER A 112 -5.24 -13.21 24.46
N ASP A 113 -5.70 -13.36 25.70
CA ASP A 113 -6.21 -12.25 26.52
C ASP A 113 -5.09 -11.30 27.02
N GLN A 114 -3.82 -11.55 26.67
CA GLN A 114 -2.67 -10.72 27.03
C GLN A 114 -2.20 -9.80 25.90
N ARG A 115 -2.93 -9.75 24.78
CA ARG A 115 -2.63 -8.87 23.64
C ARG A 115 -2.41 -7.42 24.06
N ALA A 116 -1.46 -6.77 23.41
CA ALA A 116 -1.23 -5.34 23.55
C ALA A 116 -2.45 -4.54 23.07
N ASP A 117 -2.49 -3.26 23.45
CA ASP A 117 -3.53 -2.32 23.04
C ASP A 117 -3.32 -1.87 21.59
N ILE A 118 -2.07 -1.62 21.22
CA ILE A 118 -1.64 -1.17 19.89
C ILE A 118 -0.52 -2.07 19.41
N TYR A 119 -0.48 -2.32 18.11
CA TYR A 119 0.60 -3.06 17.47
C TYR A 119 1.20 -2.30 16.29
N ASP A 120 2.51 -2.48 16.09
CA ASP A 120 3.10 -2.38 14.76
C ASP A 120 2.73 -3.62 13.95
N ALA A 121 1.91 -3.42 12.94
CA ALA A 121 1.38 -4.49 12.11
C ALA A 121 2.31 -4.88 10.96
N THR A 122 3.44 -4.20 10.81
CA THR A 122 4.52 -4.57 9.87
C THR A 122 4.88 -6.04 9.92
N TYR A 123 4.99 -6.56 11.14
CA TYR A 123 5.48 -7.90 11.40
C TYR A 123 4.34 -8.88 11.66
N LEU A 124 3.10 -8.37 11.71
CA LEU A 124 1.93 -9.20 11.90
C LEU A 124 1.50 -9.81 10.58
N PRO A 125 0.78 -10.95 10.60
CA PRO A 125 0.22 -11.51 9.41
C PRO A 125 -0.64 -10.48 8.70
N SER A 126 -0.60 -10.52 7.38
CA SER A 126 -1.33 -9.58 6.54
C SER A 126 -2.80 -9.41 6.98
N GLU A 127 -3.38 -8.26 6.67
CA GLU A 127 -4.79 -7.97 6.87
C GLU A 127 -5.69 -9.02 6.19
N ILE A 128 -5.22 -9.62 5.10
CA ILE A 128 -5.92 -10.72 4.42
C ILE A 128 -6.08 -11.92 5.37
N LYS A 129 -5.03 -12.28 6.11
CA LYS A 129 -5.03 -13.39 7.07
C LYS A 129 -5.71 -13.05 8.38
N THR A 130 -5.54 -11.82 8.86
CA THR A 130 -6.12 -11.40 10.16
C THR A 130 -7.56 -10.91 10.04
N LYS A 131 -8.06 -10.65 8.84
CA LYS A 131 -9.44 -10.25 8.63
C LYS A 131 -10.43 -11.31 9.09
N GLY A 132 -11.36 -10.89 9.93
CA GLY A 132 -12.40 -11.75 10.49
C GLY A 132 -11.93 -12.59 11.68
N SER A 133 -10.65 -12.53 12.07
CA SER A 133 -10.16 -13.14 13.32
C SER A 133 -10.73 -12.44 14.56
N GLY A 134 -11.13 -11.17 14.41
CA GLY A 134 -11.55 -10.30 15.50
C GLY A 134 -10.38 -9.76 16.32
N TYR A 135 -9.14 -9.81 15.82
CA TYR A 135 -7.97 -9.29 16.54
C TYR A 135 -7.87 -7.77 16.53
N PHE A 136 -8.30 -7.12 15.45
CA PHE A 136 -8.15 -5.68 15.28
C PHE A 136 -9.50 -4.98 15.08
N GLU A 137 -9.55 -3.75 15.57
CA GLU A 137 -10.66 -2.83 15.37
C GLU A 137 -10.69 -2.31 13.93
N ASP A 138 -11.87 -1.87 13.49
CA ASP A 138 -12.02 -1.14 12.24
C ASP A 138 -11.79 0.35 12.49
N LEU A 139 -10.62 0.85 12.09
CA LEU A 139 -10.16 2.21 12.37
C LEU A 139 -10.97 3.27 11.62
N ASN A 140 -11.69 2.91 10.55
CA ASN A 140 -12.65 3.82 9.90
C ASN A 140 -13.72 4.30 10.89
N GLN A 141 -14.09 3.49 11.89
CA GLN A 141 -15.09 3.88 12.90
C GLN A 141 -14.62 5.03 13.79
N TYR A 142 -13.32 5.15 14.01
CA TYR A 142 -12.72 6.20 14.83
C TYR A 142 -12.48 7.46 13.99
N ILE A 143 -12.04 7.30 12.74
CA ILE A 143 -11.97 8.38 11.76
C ILE A 143 -13.34 9.05 11.58
N ASP A 144 -14.41 8.26 11.44
CA ASP A 144 -15.78 8.78 11.24
C ASP A 144 -16.38 9.41 12.50
N ALA A 145 -15.97 8.94 13.69
CA ALA A 145 -16.51 9.39 14.97
C ALA A 145 -15.77 10.59 15.58
N ASP A 146 -14.49 10.80 15.23
CA ASP A 146 -13.65 11.87 15.78
C ASP A 146 -13.88 13.20 15.04
N PRO A 147 -14.55 14.19 15.66
CA PRO A 147 -14.78 15.49 15.02
C PRO A 147 -13.48 16.29 14.81
N ASN A 148 -12.39 15.89 15.47
CA ASN A 148 -11.08 16.54 15.39
C ASN A 148 -10.17 15.89 14.35
N PHE A 149 -10.66 14.86 13.64
CA PHE A 149 -9.95 14.24 12.53
C PHE A 149 -10.55 14.68 11.21
N ASN A 150 -9.79 15.45 10.43
CA ASN A 150 -10.20 15.85 9.09
C ASN A 150 -9.55 14.93 8.04
N ARG A 151 -10.35 14.02 7.46
CA ARG A 151 -9.89 13.03 6.48
C ARG A 151 -9.26 13.65 5.23
N ASP A 152 -9.65 14.87 4.86
CA ASP A 152 -9.11 15.56 3.68
C ASP A 152 -7.63 15.98 3.85
N ASP A 153 -7.15 16.08 5.08
CA ASP A 153 -5.74 16.39 5.40
C ASP A 153 -4.80 15.21 5.11
N TYR A 154 -5.35 14.05 4.77
CA TYR A 154 -4.64 12.80 4.54
C TYR A 154 -4.87 12.28 3.12
N TYR A 155 -3.97 11.43 2.65
CA TYR A 155 -4.14 10.69 1.40
C TYR A 155 -5.19 9.59 1.55
N ASP A 156 -6.46 9.97 1.36
CA ASP A 156 -7.60 9.05 1.49
C ASP A 156 -7.57 7.89 0.47
N ASN A 157 -6.91 8.07 -0.68
CA ASN A 157 -6.64 6.97 -1.60
C ASN A 157 -5.78 5.86 -0.96
N ILE A 158 -4.83 6.23 -0.08
CA ILE A 158 -3.98 5.28 0.66
C ILE A 158 -4.78 4.56 1.74
N LEU A 159 -5.58 5.30 2.52
CA LEU A 159 -6.48 4.72 3.52
C LEU A 159 -7.44 3.70 2.88
N ARG A 160 -8.14 4.09 1.81
CA ARG A 160 -9.04 3.18 1.09
C ARG A 160 -8.32 1.99 0.46
N ALA A 161 -7.09 2.20 -0.02
CA ALA A 161 -6.29 1.14 -0.61
C ALA A 161 -5.76 0.13 0.43
N ALA A 162 -5.67 0.53 1.70
CA ALA A 162 -5.34 -0.33 2.83
C ALA A 162 -6.57 -1.07 3.41
N GLU A 163 -7.79 -0.74 2.96
CA GLU A 163 -8.99 -1.43 3.44
C GLU A 163 -9.08 -2.86 2.90
N VAL A 164 -9.57 -3.76 3.76
CA VAL A 164 -9.92 -5.14 3.37
C VAL A 164 -11.40 -5.39 3.70
N ASP A 165 -12.20 -5.61 2.65
CA ASP A 165 -13.68 -5.60 2.70
C ASP A 165 -14.27 -4.33 3.32
N GLY A 166 -13.71 -3.16 2.95
CA GLY A 166 -14.20 -1.86 3.40
C GLY A 166 -13.91 -1.54 4.87
N LYS A 167 -13.04 -2.33 5.52
CA LYS A 167 -12.58 -2.10 6.89
C LYS A 167 -11.10 -1.79 6.91
N LEU A 168 -10.72 -0.83 7.75
CA LEU A 168 -9.35 -0.35 7.87
C LEU A 168 -8.73 -0.91 9.14
N TYR A 169 -7.94 -1.98 9.03
CA TYR A 169 -7.33 -2.63 10.18
C TYR A 169 -5.93 -2.08 10.52
N GLN A 170 -5.26 -1.53 9.52
CA GLN A 170 -3.90 -1.01 9.62
C GLN A 170 -3.85 0.39 9.00
N ILE A 171 -3.30 1.36 9.72
CA ILE A 171 -3.03 2.70 9.18
C ILE A 171 -1.53 2.85 8.95
N PRO A 172 -1.08 3.03 7.70
CA PRO A 172 0.33 3.32 7.42
C PRO A 172 0.67 4.74 7.85
N GLU A 173 1.85 4.91 8.44
CA GLU A 173 2.40 6.23 8.76
C GLU A 173 2.83 6.99 7.49
N GLY A 174 3.37 6.26 6.52
CA GLY A 174 3.70 6.77 5.20
C GLY A 174 3.69 5.68 4.12
N PHE A 175 4.03 6.05 2.89
CA PHE A 175 4.00 5.16 1.75
C PHE A 175 5.01 5.55 0.67
N TYR A 176 5.51 4.55 -0.06
CA TYR A 176 6.24 4.72 -1.31
C TYR A 176 5.66 3.83 -2.41
N TYR A 177 5.96 4.17 -3.65
CA TYR A 177 5.59 3.41 -4.84
C TYR A 177 6.77 3.40 -5.82
N VAL A 178 6.65 2.54 -6.83
CA VAL A 178 7.70 2.30 -7.81
C VAL A 178 7.46 3.12 -9.07
N MET A 179 8.54 3.71 -9.56
CA MET A 179 8.59 4.47 -10.79
C MET A 179 9.67 3.92 -11.71
N LEU A 180 9.47 4.12 -13.01
CA LEU A 180 10.37 3.75 -14.08
C LEU A 180 10.76 5.02 -14.85
N ARG A 181 12.00 5.08 -15.32
CA ARG A 181 12.39 5.97 -16.41
C ARG A 181 12.93 5.13 -17.54
N LEU A 182 12.53 5.44 -18.77
CA LEU A 182 13.01 4.75 -19.96
C LEU A 182 14.21 5.50 -20.55
N ASN A 183 15.09 4.75 -21.21
CA ASN A 183 16.22 5.29 -21.94
C ASN A 183 15.77 5.89 -23.28
N ARG A 184 15.97 7.19 -23.43
CA ARG A 184 15.53 7.94 -24.61
C ARG A 184 16.26 7.58 -25.89
N ASN A 185 17.51 7.11 -25.81
CA ASN A 185 18.22 6.63 -27.01
C ASN A 185 17.49 5.44 -27.65
N ILE A 186 16.71 4.68 -26.87
CA ILE A 186 15.90 3.57 -27.34
C ILE A 186 14.51 4.08 -27.75
N THR A 187 13.81 4.82 -26.87
CA THR A 187 12.43 5.25 -27.15
C THR A 187 12.35 6.18 -28.37
N ASP A 188 13.30 7.09 -28.54
CA ASP A 188 13.31 8.06 -29.64
C ASP A 188 13.58 7.35 -30.98
N GLU A 189 14.44 6.33 -31.02
CA GLU A 189 14.70 5.53 -32.22
C GLU A 189 13.49 4.67 -32.62
N LEU A 190 12.80 4.12 -31.63
CA LEU A 190 11.57 3.36 -31.85
C LEU A 190 10.36 4.26 -32.17
N ASN A 191 10.47 5.58 -32.00
CA ASN A 191 9.33 6.51 -31.96
C ASN A 191 8.26 6.04 -30.96
N TYR A 192 8.69 5.56 -29.80
CA TYR A 192 7.83 5.01 -28.77
C TYR A 192 7.08 6.13 -28.03
N GLU A 193 5.77 6.03 -27.97
CA GLU A 193 4.95 6.94 -27.16
C GLU A 193 5.02 6.53 -25.69
N VAL A 194 5.68 7.36 -24.88
CA VAL A 194 5.91 7.09 -23.46
C VAL A 194 4.63 7.31 -22.65
N PRO A 195 4.04 6.26 -22.04
CA PRO A 195 2.85 6.40 -21.21
C PRO A 195 3.18 6.96 -19.82
N ASP A 196 2.16 7.38 -19.08
CA ASP A 196 2.32 7.79 -17.67
C ASP A 196 2.41 6.60 -16.70
N GLU A 197 1.95 5.43 -17.13
CA GLU A 197 1.84 4.21 -16.33
C GLU A 197 2.19 3.00 -17.21
N MET A 198 2.92 2.02 -16.67
CA MET A 198 3.27 0.79 -17.36
C MET A 198 3.07 -0.43 -16.48
N ASP A 199 2.57 -1.51 -17.06
CA ASP A 199 2.63 -2.85 -16.47
C ASP A 199 3.72 -3.71 -17.13
N ILE A 200 3.79 -4.98 -16.73
CA ILE A 200 4.71 -5.97 -17.31
C ILE A 200 4.51 -6.20 -18.81
N ASN A 201 3.28 -6.07 -19.33
CA ASN A 201 2.99 -6.27 -20.75
C ASN A 201 3.61 -5.14 -21.57
N ASP A 202 3.37 -3.90 -21.16
CA ASP A 202 3.95 -2.70 -21.78
C ASP A 202 5.49 -2.80 -21.79
N LEU A 203 6.07 -3.18 -20.64
CA LEU A 203 7.51 -3.33 -20.49
C LEU A 203 8.09 -4.45 -21.36
N TYR A 204 7.44 -5.61 -21.38
CA TYR A 204 7.87 -6.75 -22.17
C TYR A 204 7.80 -6.45 -23.67
N GLU A 205 6.72 -5.82 -24.15
CA GLU A 205 6.61 -5.41 -25.55
C GLU A 205 7.71 -4.43 -25.95
N LEU A 206 7.98 -3.42 -25.11
CA LEU A 206 9.07 -2.47 -25.34
C LEU A 206 10.44 -3.17 -25.35
N TYR A 207 10.68 -4.10 -24.42
CA TYR A 207 11.92 -4.87 -24.37
C TYR A 207 12.16 -5.67 -25.65
N GLN A 208 11.13 -6.33 -26.19
CA GLN A 208 11.24 -7.08 -27.44
C GLN A 208 11.52 -6.18 -28.65
N GLN A 209 10.99 -4.94 -28.66
CA GLN A 209 11.28 -3.95 -29.70
C GLN A 209 12.68 -3.34 -29.57
N ALA A 210 13.17 -3.17 -28.33
CA ALA A 210 14.49 -2.61 -28.06
C ALA A 210 15.62 -3.59 -28.39
N LYS A 211 15.44 -4.89 -28.12
CA LYS A 211 16.48 -5.92 -28.26
C LYS A 211 17.21 -5.94 -29.62
N PRO A 212 16.54 -5.77 -30.79
CA PRO A 212 17.22 -5.75 -32.09
C PRO A 212 18.06 -4.50 -32.38
N ILE A 213 17.84 -3.41 -31.63
CA ILE A 213 18.54 -2.13 -31.83
C ILE A 213 19.48 -1.77 -30.67
N ALA A 214 19.47 -2.58 -29.61
CA ALA A 214 20.26 -2.38 -28.41
C ALA A 214 21.74 -2.74 -28.63
N ASP A 215 22.58 -2.26 -27.73
CA ASP A 215 24.02 -2.57 -27.73
C ASP A 215 24.27 -4.03 -27.28
N ASP A 216 25.47 -4.58 -27.55
CA ASP A 216 25.80 -6.00 -27.31
C ASP A 216 25.63 -6.44 -25.83
N ASP A 217 25.76 -5.51 -24.87
CA ASP A 217 25.65 -5.73 -23.43
C ASP A 217 24.28 -5.32 -22.84
N PHE A 218 23.23 -5.34 -23.67
CA PHE A 218 21.89 -4.90 -23.30
C PHE A 218 21.30 -5.57 -22.04
N THR A 219 20.90 -4.74 -21.09
CA THR A 219 20.14 -5.10 -19.89
C THR A 219 18.85 -4.31 -19.77
N ILE A 220 17.85 -4.91 -19.13
CA ILE A 220 16.61 -4.21 -18.82
C ILE A 220 16.83 -3.15 -17.73
N ASP A 221 17.56 -3.50 -16.67
CA ASP A 221 17.77 -2.70 -15.47
C ASP A 221 19.10 -3.09 -14.81
N VAL A 222 20.05 -2.16 -14.76
CA VAL A 222 21.40 -2.42 -14.22
C VAL A 222 21.38 -2.83 -12.74
N GLN A 223 20.39 -2.35 -11.97
CA GLN A 223 20.29 -2.67 -10.53
C GLN A 223 19.50 -3.93 -10.23
N ASN A 224 18.88 -4.54 -11.25
CA ASN A 224 17.99 -5.69 -11.06
C ASN A 224 16.77 -5.38 -10.16
N ASN A 225 16.51 -4.10 -9.85
CA ASN A 225 15.41 -3.65 -8.99
C ASN A 225 14.05 -4.08 -9.58
N ILE A 226 13.92 -4.03 -10.91
CA ILE A 226 12.68 -4.42 -11.60
C ILE A 226 12.22 -5.85 -11.27
N TYR A 227 13.15 -6.79 -11.01
CA TYR A 227 12.80 -8.18 -10.67
C TYR A 227 12.27 -8.36 -9.26
N VAL A 228 12.59 -7.41 -8.38
CA VAL A 228 12.02 -7.35 -7.03
C VAL A 228 10.65 -6.69 -7.09
N PHE A 229 10.55 -5.55 -7.77
CA PHE A 229 9.33 -4.74 -7.74
C PHE A 229 8.20 -5.26 -8.63
N LEU A 230 8.49 -5.98 -9.72
CA LEU A 230 7.44 -6.56 -10.57
C LEU A 230 6.58 -7.58 -9.82
N PRO A 231 7.14 -8.62 -9.16
CA PRO A 231 6.32 -9.54 -8.37
C PRO A 231 5.62 -8.86 -7.20
N MET A 232 6.29 -7.96 -6.50
CA MET A 232 5.67 -7.22 -5.39
C MET A 232 4.50 -6.36 -5.86
N THR A 233 4.52 -5.91 -7.11
CA THR A 233 3.42 -5.16 -7.73
C THR A 233 2.29 -6.09 -8.15
N GLU A 234 2.62 -7.23 -8.75
CA GLU A 234 1.67 -8.10 -9.42
C GLU A 234 0.95 -9.08 -8.47
N ASP A 235 1.65 -9.67 -7.51
CA ASP A 235 1.17 -10.80 -6.70
C ASP A 235 -0.13 -10.49 -5.95
N ARG A 236 -0.33 -9.23 -5.51
CA ARG A 236 -1.57 -8.78 -4.85
C ARG A 236 -2.83 -8.98 -5.69
N ALA A 237 -2.71 -8.97 -7.03
CA ALA A 237 -3.86 -9.13 -7.91
C ALA A 237 -4.42 -10.56 -7.87
N TYR A 238 -3.59 -11.52 -7.47
CA TYR A 238 -3.88 -12.96 -7.45
C TYR A 238 -4.03 -13.53 -6.03
N LEU A 239 -3.72 -12.73 -5.00
CA LEU A 239 -3.95 -13.05 -3.61
C LEU A 239 -5.11 -12.21 -3.06
N LYS A 240 -6.35 -12.62 -3.37
CA LYS A 240 -7.58 -12.02 -2.83
C LYS A 240 -8.31 -13.04 -1.95
N LYS A 241 -9.02 -12.55 -0.93
CA LYS A 241 -9.80 -13.43 -0.03
C LYS A 241 -10.84 -14.21 -0.85
N GLU A 242 -10.97 -15.51 -0.55
CA GLU A 242 -11.84 -16.49 -1.22
C GLU A 242 -11.43 -16.93 -2.63
N GLU A 243 -10.41 -16.29 -3.23
CA GLU A 243 -9.93 -16.63 -4.57
C GLU A 243 -8.42 -16.34 -4.70
N VAL A 244 -7.60 -17.32 -4.30
CA VAL A 244 -6.20 -17.37 -4.73
C VAL A 244 -6.19 -17.85 -6.17
N ASN A 245 -5.49 -17.15 -7.07
CA ASN A 245 -5.56 -17.40 -8.53
C ASN A 245 -4.18 -17.41 -9.20
N PHE A 246 -3.15 -17.80 -8.47
CA PHE A 246 -1.79 -17.91 -9.00
C PHE A 246 -1.66 -18.97 -10.11
N ASP A 247 -2.52 -19.99 -10.17
CA ASP A 247 -2.49 -20.97 -11.26
C ASP A 247 -3.23 -20.54 -12.55
N SER A 248 -3.74 -19.31 -12.59
CA SER A 248 -4.38 -18.74 -13.77
C SER A 248 -3.39 -18.53 -14.92
N GLU A 249 -3.87 -18.62 -16.16
CA GLU A 249 -3.04 -18.40 -17.36
C GLU A 249 -2.39 -17.00 -17.37
N ASN A 250 -3.07 -15.99 -16.81
CA ASN A 250 -2.51 -14.64 -16.72
C ASN A 250 -1.28 -14.58 -15.82
N TYR A 251 -1.29 -15.26 -14.67
CA TYR A 251 -0.13 -15.29 -13.78
C TYR A 251 0.99 -16.16 -14.35
N VAL A 252 0.65 -17.28 -15.00
CA VAL A 252 1.64 -18.09 -15.73
C VAL A 252 2.32 -17.27 -16.83
N ASP A 253 1.56 -16.48 -17.59
CA ASP A 253 2.09 -15.58 -18.60
C ASP A 253 2.97 -14.47 -18.00
N PHE A 254 2.59 -13.91 -16.85
CA PHE A 254 3.46 -13.02 -16.06
C PHE A 254 4.80 -13.70 -15.71
N LEU A 255 4.78 -14.92 -15.20
CA LEU A 255 6.00 -15.68 -14.88
C LEU A 255 6.87 -15.98 -16.11
N ARG A 256 6.25 -16.29 -17.26
CA ARG A 256 6.98 -16.48 -18.54
C ARG A 256 7.69 -15.20 -18.96
N LYS A 257 7.00 -14.06 -18.92
CA LYS A 257 7.60 -12.75 -19.22
C LYS A 257 8.74 -12.42 -18.27
N MET A 258 8.52 -12.58 -16.96
CA MET A 258 9.56 -12.39 -15.94
C MET A 258 10.79 -13.25 -16.23
N GLN A 259 10.61 -14.53 -16.56
CA GLN A 259 11.68 -15.46 -16.90
C GLN A 259 12.44 -15.06 -18.18
N GLU A 260 11.75 -14.52 -19.20
CA GLU A 260 12.38 -14.02 -20.42
C GLU A 260 13.13 -12.70 -20.23
N LEU A 261 12.63 -11.84 -19.34
CA LEU A 261 13.33 -10.64 -18.96
C LEU A 261 14.58 -11.01 -18.15
N TYR A 262 14.50 -12.04 -17.28
CA TYR A 262 15.51 -12.41 -16.29
C TYR A 262 16.94 -12.48 -16.81
N GLN A 263 17.78 -11.63 -16.24
CA GLN A 263 19.22 -11.63 -16.42
C GLN A 263 19.89 -11.96 -15.09
N TYR A 264 20.55 -13.12 -15.02
CA TYR A 264 21.25 -13.53 -13.80
C TYR A 264 22.33 -12.51 -13.41
N GLN A 265 22.15 -11.84 -12.26
CA GLN A 265 23.11 -10.91 -11.68
C GLN A 265 23.38 -11.29 -10.22
N PRO A 266 24.65 -11.49 -9.80
CA PRO A 266 25.00 -11.89 -8.44
C PRO A 266 24.95 -10.75 -7.40
N SER A 267 24.60 -9.52 -7.78
CA SER A 267 24.47 -8.38 -6.86
C SER A 267 23.02 -8.20 -6.39
N TYR A 268 22.86 -7.92 -5.10
CA TYR A 268 21.58 -7.55 -4.49
C TYR A 268 21.00 -6.26 -5.10
N ALA A 269 19.67 -6.19 -5.19
CA ALA A 269 18.93 -4.97 -5.55
C ALA A 269 19.26 -3.85 -4.55
N THR A 270 19.76 -2.73 -5.04
CA THR A 270 20.24 -1.64 -4.16
C THR A 270 19.13 -0.66 -3.76
N HIS A 271 17.93 -0.75 -4.34
CA HIS A 271 16.76 0.12 -4.11
C HIS A 271 16.98 1.64 -4.29
N ALA A 272 18.22 2.09 -4.51
CA ALA A 272 18.60 3.49 -4.74
C ALA A 272 18.41 3.92 -6.20
N PHE A 273 18.19 5.21 -6.42
CA PHE A 273 18.23 5.83 -7.74
C PHE A 273 19.64 5.71 -8.35
N MET A 274 19.77 5.33 -9.62
CA MET A 274 21.05 5.40 -10.35
C MET A 274 21.18 6.72 -11.09
N ASP A 275 22.42 7.23 -11.13
CA ASP A 275 22.77 8.35 -11.99
C ASP A 275 22.42 8.04 -13.45
N ILE A 276 21.65 8.94 -14.08
CA ILE A 276 21.17 8.88 -15.46
C ILE A 276 22.31 8.66 -16.48
N LYS A 277 23.58 8.85 -16.09
CA LYS A 277 24.77 8.47 -16.87
C LYS A 277 24.76 7.02 -17.39
N SER A 278 24.00 6.11 -16.76
CA SER A 278 23.77 4.75 -17.29
C SER A 278 23.01 4.73 -18.64
N PHE A 279 22.30 5.80 -19.02
CA PHE A 279 21.60 5.93 -20.30
C PHE A 279 22.44 6.62 -21.39
N SER A 280 23.77 6.52 -21.33
CA SER A 280 24.65 7.13 -22.34
C SER A 280 24.65 6.41 -23.70
N GLY A 281 24.10 5.19 -23.78
CA GLY A 281 23.92 4.39 -25.00
C GLY A 281 22.57 3.67 -25.02
N LYS A 282 22.49 2.50 -25.65
CA LYS A 282 21.30 1.63 -25.69
C LYS A 282 21.53 0.29 -24.96
N SER A 283 22.51 0.24 -24.07
CA SER A 283 22.82 -0.94 -23.26
C SER A 283 21.88 -1.12 -22.07
N VAL A 284 21.03 -0.15 -21.74
CA VAL A 284 20.09 -0.23 -20.61
C VAL A 284 18.71 0.25 -21.05
N LEU A 285 17.65 -0.52 -20.78
CA LEU A 285 16.29 -0.12 -21.16
C LEU A 285 15.69 0.90 -20.21
N LEU A 286 15.76 0.64 -18.91
CA LEU A 286 15.11 1.44 -17.90
C LEU A 286 15.94 1.59 -16.62
N ASN A 287 15.50 2.52 -15.78
CA ASN A 287 15.91 2.65 -14.40
C ASN A 287 14.66 2.53 -13.52
N THR A 288 14.70 1.58 -12.59
CA THR A 288 13.65 1.36 -11.60
C THR A 288 14.06 2.00 -10.28
N PHE A 289 13.18 2.82 -9.73
CA PHE A 289 13.40 3.51 -8.47
C PHE A 289 12.08 3.72 -7.74
N THR A 290 12.16 4.14 -6.50
CA THR A 290 11.00 4.47 -5.67
C THR A 290 10.92 5.98 -5.49
N ASN A 291 9.76 6.51 -5.13
CA ASN A 291 9.61 7.92 -4.77
C ASN A 291 10.24 8.26 -3.40
N LEU A 292 11.40 7.70 -3.04
CA LEU A 292 12.07 8.04 -1.79
C LEU A 292 12.69 9.43 -1.90
N LEU A 293 12.58 10.22 -0.84
CA LEU A 293 13.11 11.57 -0.77
C LEU A 293 14.65 11.57 -0.71
N GLU A 294 15.26 10.62 0.02
CA GLU A 294 16.71 10.49 0.07
C GLU A 294 17.30 10.21 -1.31
N GLY A 295 18.23 11.09 -1.73
CA GLY A 295 18.93 10.94 -3.00
C GLY A 295 18.11 11.28 -4.24
N SER A 296 16.88 11.77 -4.08
CA SER A 296 16.09 12.29 -5.20
C SER A 296 16.73 13.56 -5.76
N PRO A 297 17.17 13.58 -7.03
CA PRO A 297 17.73 14.78 -7.63
C PRO A 297 16.65 15.81 -7.91
N SER A 298 16.99 17.10 -7.84
CA SER A 298 16.17 18.15 -8.46
C SER A 298 15.88 17.79 -9.91
N GLY A 299 14.61 17.88 -10.33
CA GLY A 299 14.18 17.47 -11.66
C GLY A 299 13.90 15.96 -11.81
N MET A 300 13.69 15.23 -10.70
CA MET A 300 13.26 13.82 -10.74
C MET A 300 11.94 13.57 -11.47
N PHE A 301 11.14 14.59 -11.76
CA PHE A 301 9.94 14.50 -12.61
C PHE A 301 10.15 15.00 -14.03
N GLU A 302 11.31 15.58 -14.32
CA GLU A 302 11.62 16.13 -15.64
C GLU A 302 12.23 15.11 -16.57
N GLU A 303 11.87 15.24 -17.84
CA GLU A 303 12.61 14.61 -18.92
C GLU A 303 14.04 15.20 -19.01
N THR A 304 15.01 14.35 -19.29
CA THR A 304 16.40 14.76 -19.58
C THR A 304 16.77 14.40 -21.01
N ASP A 305 17.99 14.75 -21.44
CA ASP A 305 18.49 14.38 -22.76
C ASP A 305 18.52 12.86 -22.99
N THR A 306 18.60 12.05 -21.93
CA THR A 306 18.76 10.60 -22.02
C THR A 306 17.68 9.79 -21.31
N ALA A 307 16.85 10.40 -20.45
CA ALA A 307 15.81 9.72 -19.69
C ALA A 307 14.45 10.38 -19.91
N THR A 308 13.39 9.56 -20.01
CA THR A 308 12.01 10.06 -20.04
C THR A 308 11.62 10.68 -18.69
N LYS A 309 10.44 11.33 -18.65
CA LYS A 309 9.73 11.56 -17.39
C LYS A 309 9.45 10.22 -16.65
N PRO A 310 9.23 10.24 -15.32
CA PRO A 310 8.84 9.05 -14.57
C PRO A 310 7.51 8.47 -15.03
N ILE A 311 7.45 7.14 -14.99
CA ILE A 311 6.30 6.32 -15.34
C ILE A 311 5.96 5.49 -14.10
N LEU A 312 4.70 5.47 -13.68
CA LEU A 312 4.27 4.65 -12.56
C LEU A 312 4.24 3.18 -12.95
N LEU A 313 4.81 2.31 -12.11
CA LEU A 313 4.62 0.87 -12.26
C LEU A 313 3.24 0.48 -11.71
N LYS A 314 2.44 -0.20 -12.53
CA LYS A 314 1.13 -0.73 -12.15
C LYS A 314 1.08 -2.25 -12.34
N SER A 315 0.18 -2.91 -11.61
CA SER A 315 -0.18 -4.31 -11.85
C SER A 315 -1.09 -4.44 -13.07
N THR A 316 -1.20 -5.65 -13.61
CA THR A 316 -2.05 -5.93 -14.79
C THR A 316 -3.55 -5.71 -14.54
N ASP A 317 -3.98 -5.66 -13.28
CA ASP A 317 -5.35 -5.25 -12.89
C ASP A 317 -5.55 -3.71 -12.87
N GLY A 318 -4.55 -2.95 -13.31
CA GLY A 318 -4.59 -1.50 -13.46
C GLY A 318 -4.41 -0.71 -12.17
N LYS A 319 -3.87 -1.34 -11.12
CA LYS A 319 -3.64 -0.69 -9.82
C LYS A 319 -2.18 -0.30 -9.64
N ILE A 320 -1.96 0.81 -8.97
CA ILE A 320 -0.63 1.30 -8.62
C ILE A 320 -0.41 0.99 -7.15
N PRO A 321 0.43 -0.01 -6.83
CA PRO A 321 0.64 -0.44 -5.46
C PRO A 321 1.57 0.53 -4.71
N PHE A 322 1.30 0.70 -3.42
CA PHE A 322 2.25 1.29 -2.49
C PHE A 322 2.70 0.29 -1.44
N TRP A 323 3.87 0.57 -0.87
CA TRP A 323 4.38 -0.08 0.31
C TRP A 323 4.43 0.93 1.44
N ARG A 324 4.20 0.44 2.66
CA ARG A 324 4.23 1.27 3.85
C ARG A 324 5.64 1.79 4.16
N ILE A 325 5.68 2.93 4.83
CA ILE A 325 6.85 3.57 5.42
C ILE A 325 6.56 3.81 6.89
N GLY A 326 7.57 3.67 7.74
CA GLY A 326 7.38 3.77 9.18
C GLY A 326 6.50 2.64 9.67
N GLU A 327 5.66 2.90 10.65
CA GLU A 327 4.82 1.87 11.26
C GLU A 327 3.50 1.66 10.49
N ASP A 328 2.94 0.45 10.57
CA ASP A 328 1.55 0.18 10.21
C ASP A 328 0.74 -0.02 11.49
N PHE A 329 0.07 1.02 11.98
CA PHE A 329 -0.59 0.96 13.28
C PHE A 329 -1.88 0.13 13.23
N SER A 330 -2.01 -0.82 14.16
CA SER A 330 -3.26 -1.54 14.44
C SER A 330 -3.72 -1.33 15.87
N MET A 331 -5.02 -1.14 16.07
CA MET A 331 -5.62 -1.18 17.41
C MET A 331 -6.23 -2.55 17.67
N SER A 332 -5.81 -3.18 18.76
CA SER A 332 -6.33 -4.45 19.24
C SER A 332 -7.79 -4.33 19.66
N SER A 333 -8.61 -5.32 19.31
CA SER A 333 -9.99 -5.41 19.79
C SER A 333 -10.09 -5.64 21.30
N GLY A 334 -9.01 -6.14 21.91
CA GLY A 334 -8.88 -6.28 23.35
C GLY A 334 -8.49 -5.00 24.08
N CYS A 335 -8.18 -3.92 23.36
CA CYS A 335 -7.84 -2.64 23.97
C CYS A 335 -8.99 -2.16 24.86
N LYS A 336 -8.67 -1.85 26.12
CA LYS A 336 -9.67 -1.38 27.09
C LYS A 336 -9.95 0.11 26.95
N ASP A 337 -8.91 0.88 26.62
CA ASP A 337 -8.98 2.33 26.45
C ASP A 337 -8.78 2.70 24.97
N LYS A 338 -9.78 2.36 24.16
CA LYS A 338 -9.76 2.56 22.71
C LYS A 338 -9.68 4.04 22.32
N ALA A 339 -10.25 4.92 23.13
CA ALA A 339 -10.19 6.36 22.91
C ALA A 339 -8.76 6.86 23.05
N LEU A 340 -8.05 6.45 24.12
CA LEU A 340 -6.65 6.82 24.33
C LEU A 340 -5.75 6.19 23.27
N ALA A 341 -6.01 4.94 22.87
CA ALA A 341 -5.27 4.30 21.81
C ALA A 341 -5.43 5.01 20.46
N TRP A 342 -6.64 5.46 20.13
CA TRP A 342 -6.90 6.28 18.95
C TRP A 342 -6.17 7.63 19.01
N GLU A 343 -6.13 8.30 20.16
CA GLU A 343 -5.36 9.55 20.31
C GLU A 343 -3.87 9.34 20.02
N PHE A 344 -3.28 8.22 20.45
CA PHE A 344 -1.89 7.90 20.11
C PHE A 344 -1.69 7.64 18.60
N ILE A 345 -2.57 6.85 17.96
CA ILE A 345 -2.49 6.59 16.52
C ILE A 345 -2.63 7.90 15.73
N LYS A 346 -3.63 8.72 16.08
CA LYS A 346 -3.86 10.06 15.51
C LYS A 346 -2.64 10.95 15.71
N PHE A 347 -2.03 10.92 16.89
CA PHE A 347 -0.80 11.64 17.18
C PHE A 347 0.34 11.22 16.25
N CYS A 348 0.57 9.92 16.03
CA CYS A 348 1.63 9.45 15.14
C CYS A 348 1.43 9.97 13.70
N ILE A 349 0.25 9.75 13.12
CA ILE A 349 -0.03 10.08 11.71
C ILE A 349 -0.35 11.56 11.46
N GLY A 350 -0.65 12.32 12.51
CA GLY A 350 -1.09 13.72 12.43
C GLY A 350 -0.03 14.67 11.85
N GLN A 351 -0.49 15.88 11.49
CA GLN A 351 0.40 16.94 11.04
C GLN A 351 1.50 17.21 12.07
N LYS A 352 2.73 17.36 11.59
CA LYS A 352 3.93 17.68 12.37
C LYS A 352 4.43 19.07 11.99
N GLN A 353 5.11 19.68 12.94
CA GLN A 353 5.90 20.89 12.72
C GLN A 353 7.36 20.45 12.69
N PHE A 354 7.97 20.48 11.51
CA PHE A 354 9.37 20.11 11.34
C PHE A 354 10.27 21.31 11.62
N GLU A 355 11.18 21.20 12.59
CA GLU A 355 12.21 22.21 12.86
C GLU A 355 13.48 21.89 12.08
N PHE A 356 13.58 22.43 10.87
CA PHE A 356 14.71 22.24 9.96
C PHE A 356 15.84 23.26 10.22
N GLU A 357 16.59 23.13 11.33
CA GLU A 357 17.67 24.08 11.66
C GLU A 357 19.02 23.76 10.97
N ASP A 358 19.38 22.48 10.78
CA ASP A 358 20.46 22.02 9.91
C ASP A 358 20.24 20.55 9.46
N ALA A 359 21.01 20.05 8.48
CA ALA A 359 20.87 18.70 7.93
C ALA A 359 21.04 17.55 8.97
N ASN A 360 21.43 17.87 10.19
CA ASN A 360 21.55 16.95 11.32
C ASN A 360 20.69 17.36 12.54
N SER A 361 19.87 18.40 12.46
CA SER A 361 19.26 19.02 13.65
C SER A 361 17.99 18.34 14.13
N ASP A 362 17.55 17.25 13.50
CA ASP A 362 16.65 16.32 14.16
C ASP A 362 16.90 14.88 13.69
N SER A 363 17.85 14.20 14.35
CA SER A 363 18.14 12.78 14.06
C SER A 363 16.89 11.90 14.15
N TYR A 364 15.86 12.35 14.87
CA TYR A 364 14.61 11.64 15.05
C TYR A 364 13.75 11.65 13.80
N TYR A 365 13.61 12.81 13.13
CA TYR A 365 12.89 12.90 11.86
C TYR A 365 13.73 12.54 10.64
N ARG A 366 15.06 12.35 10.80
CA ARG A 366 15.96 11.93 9.71
C ARG A 366 15.49 10.69 8.96
N ASN A 367 14.93 9.73 9.67
CA ASN A 367 14.33 8.57 9.02
C ASN A 367 13.09 8.98 8.21
N PHE A 368 12.17 9.79 8.73
CA PHE A 368 11.04 10.33 7.94
C PHE A 368 11.49 11.14 6.71
N PHE A 369 12.62 11.84 6.79
CA PHE A 369 13.23 12.56 5.67
C PHE A 369 13.74 11.59 4.59
N THR A 370 14.11 10.35 4.92
CA THR A 370 14.58 9.40 3.91
C THR A 370 13.42 8.76 3.12
N TYR A 371 12.27 8.61 3.74
CA TYR A 371 11.28 7.65 3.27
C TYR A 371 10.03 8.32 2.66
N GLY A 372 9.94 8.25 1.32
CA GLY A 372 8.71 8.41 0.53
C GLY A 372 7.78 9.58 0.90
N SER A 373 6.48 9.31 0.93
CA SER A 373 5.43 10.27 1.33
C SER A 373 4.86 9.88 2.69
N MET A 374 4.52 10.87 3.52
CA MET A 374 3.75 10.62 4.75
C MET A 374 2.25 10.61 4.46
N LEU A 375 1.47 9.92 5.28
CA LEU A 375 0.02 9.81 5.08
C LEU A 375 -0.69 11.18 5.15
N ASN A 376 -0.22 12.09 6.00
CA ASN A 376 -0.69 13.47 6.05
C ASN A 376 -0.06 14.28 4.89
N LYS A 377 -0.90 15.03 4.16
CA LYS A 377 -0.48 15.76 2.95
C LYS A 377 0.44 16.93 3.26
N GLU A 378 0.14 17.70 4.31
CA GLU A 378 0.94 18.86 4.70
C GLU A 378 2.32 18.44 5.20
N ASN A 379 2.37 17.31 5.89
CA ASN A 379 3.60 16.61 6.24
C ASN A 379 4.46 16.31 5.00
N THR A 380 3.89 15.65 3.99
CA THR A 380 4.60 15.38 2.72
C THR A 380 5.04 16.67 2.03
N ARG A 381 4.18 17.69 1.96
CA ARG A 381 4.50 18.99 1.36
C ARG A 381 5.70 19.67 2.03
N GLN A 382 5.75 19.69 3.37
CA GLN A 382 6.87 20.24 4.12
C GLN A 382 8.17 19.49 3.82
N LEU A 383 8.14 18.14 3.78
CA LEU A 383 9.33 17.33 3.48
C LEU A 383 9.85 17.56 2.07
N VAL A 384 8.97 17.51 1.07
CA VAL A 384 9.32 17.72 -0.35
C VAL A 384 9.91 19.12 -0.53
N ALA A 385 9.27 20.14 0.05
CA ALA A 385 9.75 21.52 -0.01
C ALA A 385 11.13 21.69 0.65
N TYR A 386 11.37 21.03 1.78
CA TYR A 386 12.68 21.07 2.44
C TYR A 386 13.78 20.41 1.62
N GLN A 387 13.53 19.21 1.08
CA GLN A 387 14.58 18.43 0.40
C GLN A 387 14.88 18.89 -1.02
N LEU A 388 13.88 19.39 -1.72
CA LEU A 388 13.98 19.77 -3.13
C LEU A 388 14.02 21.30 -3.31
N GLU A 389 14.44 22.03 -2.26
CA GLU A 389 14.72 23.47 -2.25
C GLU A 389 13.53 24.40 -2.58
N ASN A 390 12.32 24.05 -2.15
CA ASN A 390 11.06 24.80 -2.37
C ASN A 390 10.69 25.01 -3.85
N ASP A 391 10.90 23.99 -4.69
CA ASP A 391 10.35 23.99 -6.05
C ASP A 391 8.86 23.60 -6.04
N ASP A 392 7.98 24.61 -6.07
CA ASP A 392 6.51 24.44 -6.06
C ASP A 392 6.03 23.49 -7.19
N ASP A 393 6.68 23.52 -8.37
CA ASP A 393 6.34 22.66 -9.52
C ASP A 393 6.64 21.18 -9.22
N THR A 394 7.75 20.89 -8.54
CA THR A 394 8.10 19.54 -8.10
C THR A 394 7.13 19.03 -7.03
N ALA A 395 6.69 19.89 -6.09
CA ALA A 395 5.70 19.51 -5.08
C ALA A 395 4.32 19.20 -5.69
N GLU A 396 3.85 20.01 -6.64
CA GLU A 396 2.60 19.75 -7.37
C GLU A 396 2.68 18.44 -8.17
N LYS A 397 3.81 18.16 -8.83
CA LYS A 397 4.03 16.90 -9.53
C LYS A 397 4.00 15.73 -8.56
N TRP A 398 4.74 15.80 -7.46
CA TRP A 398 4.76 14.76 -6.43
C TRP A 398 3.35 14.42 -5.94
N GLU A 399 2.53 15.45 -5.67
CA GLU A 399 1.13 15.27 -5.28
C GLU A 399 0.32 14.55 -6.37
N ALA A 400 0.47 14.96 -7.64
CA ALA A 400 -0.22 14.34 -8.76
C ALA A 400 0.13 12.85 -8.94
N TYR A 401 1.35 12.42 -8.61
CA TYR A 401 1.72 11.00 -8.59
C TYR A 401 1.13 10.29 -7.37
N ASN A 402 1.16 10.91 -6.18
CA ASN A 402 0.57 10.35 -4.95
C ASN A 402 -0.93 10.06 -5.10
N GLU A 403 -1.68 10.92 -5.79
CA GLU A 403 -3.12 10.74 -6.03
C GLU A 403 -3.47 9.51 -6.89
N LYS A 404 -2.54 9.02 -7.71
CA LYS A 404 -2.75 7.87 -8.60
C LYS A 404 -2.58 6.51 -7.90
N VAL A 405 -1.91 6.50 -6.75
CA VAL A 405 -1.72 5.29 -5.94
C VAL A 405 -3.08 4.73 -5.54
N SER A 406 -3.27 3.42 -5.72
CA SER A 406 -4.62 2.83 -5.70
C SER A 406 -4.71 1.41 -5.13
N ALA A 407 -3.62 0.85 -4.62
CA ALA A 407 -3.64 -0.41 -3.88
C ALA A 407 -2.53 -0.48 -2.84
N LYS A 408 -2.76 -1.14 -1.70
CA LYS A 408 -1.68 -1.58 -0.82
C LYS A 408 -1.02 -2.83 -1.44
N ALA A 409 0.31 -2.82 -1.56
CA ALA A 409 1.06 -3.98 -1.97
C ALA A 409 0.89 -5.09 -0.93
N PHE A 410 0.79 -6.33 -1.39
CA PHE A 410 0.76 -7.45 -0.47
C PHE A 410 2.17 -7.69 0.10
N ARG A 411 2.28 -7.73 1.43
CA ARG A 411 3.50 -8.14 2.11
C ARG A 411 3.12 -8.95 3.35
N ASP A 412 3.46 -10.22 3.32
CA ASP A 412 3.50 -11.07 4.51
C ASP A 412 4.85 -11.79 4.48
N LEU A 413 5.67 -11.60 5.50
CA LEU A 413 7.04 -12.10 5.48
C LEU A 413 7.11 -13.63 5.44
N GLN A 414 6.11 -14.34 5.99
CA GLN A 414 6.07 -15.79 5.94
C GLN A 414 5.74 -16.27 4.51
N LEU A 415 4.71 -15.70 3.89
CA LEU A 415 4.33 -16.08 2.53
C LEU A 415 5.38 -15.61 1.51
N ASP A 416 5.86 -14.38 1.62
CA ASP A 416 6.83 -13.78 0.70
C ASP A 416 8.15 -14.55 0.66
N SER A 417 8.65 -15.01 1.82
CA SER A 417 9.84 -15.87 1.88
C SER A 417 9.65 -17.18 1.11
N ILE A 418 8.52 -17.86 1.33
CA ILE A 418 8.18 -19.12 0.64
C ILE A 418 8.04 -18.90 -0.87
N LEU A 419 7.34 -17.85 -1.28
CA LEU A 419 7.11 -17.55 -2.69
C LEU A 419 8.39 -17.12 -3.40
N THR A 420 9.27 -16.38 -2.72
CA THR A 420 10.55 -15.91 -3.27
C THR A 420 11.48 -17.07 -3.63
N GLU A 421 11.60 -18.09 -2.76
CA GLU A 421 12.41 -19.28 -3.08
C GLU A 421 11.91 -19.99 -4.34
N ILE A 422 10.60 -20.23 -4.43
CA ILE A 422 9.97 -20.90 -5.59
C ILE A 422 10.12 -20.03 -6.85
N ARG A 423 10.00 -18.71 -6.73
CA ARG A 423 10.19 -17.77 -7.84
C ARG A 423 11.61 -17.83 -8.38
N ASN A 424 12.61 -17.84 -7.49
CA ASN A 424 14.01 -17.91 -7.88
C ASN A 424 14.30 -19.21 -8.64
N GLU A 425 13.77 -20.35 -8.21
CA GLU A 425 13.88 -21.60 -8.96
C GLU A 425 13.24 -21.50 -10.36
N CYS A 426 12.11 -20.81 -10.48
CA CYS A 426 11.47 -20.56 -11.77
C CYS A 426 12.33 -19.65 -12.66
N MET A 427 12.88 -18.55 -12.14
CA MET A 427 13.72 -17.63 -12.90
C MET A 427 15.02 -18.30 -13.37
N GLU A 428 15.59 -19.18 -12.54
CA GLU A 428 16.76 -20.01 -12.88
C GLU A 428 16.42 -21.21 -13.79
N GLN A 429 15.17 -21.32 -14.27
CA GLN A 429 14.68 -22.38 -15.15
C GLN A 429 14.82 -23.80 -14.55
N LYS A 430 14.86 -23.93 -13.22
CA LYS A 430 14.85 -25.22 -12.51
C LYS A 430 13.46 -25.85 -12.52
N ILE A 431 12.41 -25.01 -12.51
CA ILE A 431 11.01 -25.39 -12.67
C ILE A 431 10.37 -24.55 -13.78
N THR A 432 9.26 -25.04 -14.34
CA THR A 432 8.50 -24.31 -15.37
C THR A 432 7.63 -23.21 -14.75
N PRO A 433 7.28 -22.14 -15.49
CA PRO A 433 6.29 -21.15 -15.05
C PRO A 433 4.96 -21.76 -14.60
N GLU A 434 4.48 -22.81 -15.28
CA GLU A 434 3.26 -23.54 -14.90
C GLU A 434 3.40 -24.30 -13.57
N GLU A 435 4.58 -24.86 -13.31
CA GLU A 435 4.88 -25.54 -12.05
C GLU A 435 5.06 -24.54 -10.90
N CYS A 436 5.75 -23.43 -11.16
CA CYS A 436 5.89 -22.32 -10.22
C CYS A 436 4.51 -21.77 -9.81
N ALA A 437 3.64 -21.45 -10.77
CA ALA A 437 2.28 -21.00 -10.56
C ALA A 437 1.45 -21.96 -9.69
N LYS A 438 1.54 -23.28 -9.95
CA LYS A 438 0.87 -24.30 -9.11
C LYS A 438 1.40 -24.37 -7.69
N LEU A 439 2.71 -24.24 -7.51
CA LEU A 439 3.31 -24.20 -6.17
C LEU A 439 2.88 -22.93 -5.44
N PHE A 440 2.89 -21.78 -6.10
CA PHE A 440 2.36 -20.52 -5.56
C PHE A 440 0.92 -20.67 -5.11
N GLN A 441 0.06 -21.22 -5.97
CA GLN A 441 -1.35 -21.50 -5.66
C GLN A 441 -1.47 -22.34 -4.38
N GLN A 442 -0.78 -23.48 -4.31
CA GLN A 442 -0.84 -24.37 -3.15
C GLN A 442 -0.37 -23.69 -1.86
N ARG A 443 0.72 -22.92 -1.90
CA ARG A 443 1.28 -22.25 -0.72
C ARG A 443 0.39 -21.11 -0.25
N ALA A 444 -0.11 -20.30 -1.18
CA ALA A 444 -1.01 -19.21 -0.87
C ALA A 444 -2.38 -19.70 -0.36
N GLU A 445 -2.95 -20.77 -0.94
CA GLU A 445 -4.17 -21.39 -0.43
C GLU A 445 -4.01 -21.93 0.99
N LEU A 446 -2.88 -22.60 1.28
CA LEU A 446 -2.59 -23.04 2.66
C LEU A 446 -2.50 -21.84 3.60
N TYR A 447 -1.74 -20.80 3.22
CA TYR A 447 -1.56 -19.61 4.04
C TYR A 447 -2.88 -18.86 4.34
N VAL A 448 -3.79 -18.75 3.36
CA VAL A 448 -5.08 -18.04 3.54
C VAL A 448 -6.10 -18.88 4.34
N ASN A 449 -5.99 -20.21 4.31
CA ASN A 449 -6.93 -21.12 5.00
C ASN A 449 -6.47 -21.55 6.41
N GLU A 450 -5.20 -21.36 6.75
CA GLU A 450 -4.62 -21.55 8.09
C GLU A 450 -4.70 -20.29 8.96
#